data_AF-A0A1G0ZVV5-F1
#
_entry.id   AF-A0A1G0ZVV5-F1
#
_cell.length_a   1.000
_cell.length_b   1.000
_cell.length_c   1.000
_cell.angle_alpha   90.00
_cell.angle_beta   90.00
_cell.angle_gamma   90.00
#
_symmetry.space_group_name_H-M   'P 1'
#
loop_
_entity.id
_entity.type
_entity.pdbx_description
1 polymer ?
#
loop_
_entity_poly.entity_id
_entity_poly.type
_entity_poly.pdbx_seq_one_letter_code
_entity_poly.pdbx_strand_id
1 'polypeptide(L)' 'MLARSITGRARQGLGLQVEEVVAQARAAGLNLTPGRLRNIECGRTAPQPEEKTFLSQLYGISTFELFAEGKQ' A
#
# COMPACT_ATOMS: atom_id res chain seq x y z
N MET A 1 -9.05 -18.71 2.69
CA MET A 1 -9.41 -17.29 2.49
C MET A 1 -8.25 -16.46 3.06
N LEU A 2 -7.41 -15.85 2.22
CA LEU A 2 -6.27 -15.05 2.69
C LEU A 2 -6.77 -13.72 3.28
N ALA A 3 -6.35 -13.40 4.51
CA ALA A 3 -6.65 -12.12 5.13
C ALA A 3 -6.13 -10.98 4.23
N ARG A 4 -7.03 -10.17 3.66
CA ARG A 4 -6.64 -8.99 2.88
C ARG A 4 -6.16 -7.91 3.87
N SER A 5 -4.92 -7.46 3.76
CA SER A 5 -4.39 -6.39 4.62
C SER A 5 -5.25 -5.12 4.54
N ILE A 6 -5.09 -4.21 5.50
CA ILE A 6 -5.74 -2.90 5.48
C ILE A 6 -5.37 -2.16 4.19
N THR A 7 -4.10 -2.19 3.78
CA THR A 7 -3.61 -1.62 2.51
C THR A 7 -4.34 -2.21 1.29
N GLY A 8 -4.51 -3.53 1.24
CA GLY A 8 -5.22 -4.20 0.15
C GLY A 8 -6.73 -3.92 0.15
N ARG A 9 -7.34 -3.66 1.31
CA ARG A 9 -8.74 -3.24 1.43
C ARG A 9 -8.94 -1.78 1.03
N ALA A 10 -8.03 -0.89 1.42
CA ALA A 10 -8.08 0.53 1.09
C ALA A 10 -8.07 0.74 -0.43
N ARG A 11 -7.14 0.10 -1.15
CA ARG A 11 -7.09 0.16 -2.61
C ARG A 11 -8.40 -0.32 -3.25
N GLN A 12 -8.95 -1.44 -2.78
CA GLN A 12 -10.20 -2.00 -3.29
C GLN A 12 -11.41 -1.10 -3.00
N GLY A 13 -11.47 -0.48 -1.82
CA GLY A 13 -12.52 0.47 -1.46
C GLY A 13 -12.51 1.72 -2.34
N LEU A 14 -11.34 2.11 -2.83
CA LEU A 14 -11.17 3.23 -3.77
C LEU A 14 -11.31 2.81 -5.24
N GLY A 15 -11.55 1.53 -5.53
CA GLY A 15 -11.65 1.01 -6.90
C GLY A 15 -10.37 1.07 -7.72
N LEU A 16 -9.22 1.36 -7.09
CA LEU A 16 -7.95 1.55 -7.78
C LEU A 16 -7.35 0.21 -8.24
N GLN A 17 -6.87 0.15 -9.47
CA GLN A 17 -6.10 -0.98 -9.96
C GLN A 17 -4.65 -0.92 -9.46
N VAL A 18 -4.03 -2.10 -9.33
CA VAL A 18 -2.61 -2.22 -8.93
C VAL A 18 -1.71 -1.38 -9.85
N GLU A 19 -1.98 -1.44 -11.15
CA GLU A 19 -1.21 -0.70 -12.17
C GLU A 19 -1.34 0.83 -12.01
N GLU A 20 -2.51 1.33 -11.60
CA GLU A 20 -2.72 2.77 -11.38
C GLU A 20 -1.93 3.27 -10.17
N VAL A 21 -1.93 2.51 -9.08
CA VAL A 21 -1.13 2.83 -7.89
C VAL A 21 0.37 2.82 -8.22
N VAL A 22 0.81 1.82 -8.98
CA VAL A 22 2.22 1.69 -9.39
C VAL A 22 2.63 2.83 -10.34
N ALA A 23 1.78 3.20 -11.29
CA ALA A 23 2.04 4.31 -12.20
C ALA A 23 2.18 5.63 -11.43
N GLN A 24 1.30 5.88 -10.46
CA GLN A 24 1.37 7.06 -9.59
C GLN A 24 2.62 7.04 -8.68
N ALA A 25 2.96 5.89 -8.11
CA ALA A 25 4.16 5.72 -7.30
C ALA A 25 5.43 6.01 -8.12
N ARG A 26 5.50 5.50 -9.35
CA ARG A 26 6.61 5.76 -10.27
C ARG A 26 6.68 7.24 -10.67
N ALA A 27 5.54 7.89 -10.90
CA ALA A 27 5.50 9.34 -11.17
C ALA A 27 6.00 10.16 -9.97
N ALA A 28 5.83 9.66 -8.75
CA ALA A 28 6.41 10.22 -7.52
C ALA A 28 7.88 9.82 -7.30
N GLY A 29 8.53 9.13 -8.25
CA GLY A 29 9.93 8.71 -8.16
C GLY A 29 10.18 7.44 -7.36
N LEU A 30 9.13 6.72 -6.95
CA LEU A 30 9.26 5.48 -6.19
C LEU A 30 9.51 4.28 -7.10
N ASN A 31 10.40 3.38 -6.68
CA ASN A 31 10.62 2.10 -7.35
C ASN A 31 9.61 1.03 -6.90
N LEU A 32 8.32 1.37 -6.97
CA LEU A 32 7.24 0.45 -6.64
C LEU A 32 6.89 -0.39 -7.87
N THR A 33 6.77 -1.70 -7.72
CA THR A 33 6.33 -2.62 -8.78
C THR A 33 5.00 -3.28 -8.41
N PRO A 34 4.23 -3.82 -9.37
CA PRO A 34 2.97 -4.51 -9.07
C PRO A 34 3.15 -5.69 -8.12
N GLY A 35 4.24 -6.46 -8.30
CA GLY A 35 4.58 -7.57 -7.41
C GLY A 35 4.91 -7.10 -5.99
N ARG A 36 5.65 -5.99 -5.87
CA ARG A 36 5.99 -5.40 -4.57
C ARG A 36 4.76 -4.87 -3.85
N LEU A 37 3.89 -4.13 -4.54
CA LEU A 37 2.63 -3.65 -3.98
C LEU A 37 1.76 -4.81 -3.48
N ARG A 38 1.61 -5.89 -4.26
CA ARG A 38 0.89 -7.09 -3.83
C ARG A 38 1.52 -7.76 -2.61
N ASN A 39 2.85 -7.81 -2.53
CA ASN A 39 3.54 -8.34 -1.35
C ASN A 39 3.28 -7.50 -0.09
N ILE A 40 3.25 -6.18 -0.22
CA ILE A 40 2.84 -5.26 0.86
C ILE A 40 1.37 -5.53 1.24
N GLU A 41 0.48 -5.62 0.26
CA GLU A 41 -0.95 -5.92 0.48
C GLU A 41 -1.21 -7.29 1.12
N CYS A 42 -0.30 -8.24 0.96
CA CYS A 42 -0.39 -9.56 1.58
C CYS A 42 0.35 -9.65 2.92
N GLY A 43 0.97 -8.55 3.38
CA GLY A 43 1.82 -8.56 4.58
C GLY A 43 3.08 -9.41 4.43
N ARG A 44 3.49 -9.74 3.20
CA ARG A 44 4.71 -10.55 2.90
C ARG A 44 5.98 -9.71 2.94
N THR A 45 5.87 -8.41 2.77
CA THR A 45 7.01 -7.49 2.76
C THR A 45 6.59 -6.18 3.40
N ALA A 46 7.47 -5.63 4.25
CA ALA A 46 7.26 -4.33 4.84
C ALA A 46 7.50 -3.22 3.77
N PRO A 47 6.62 -2.23 3.67
CA PRO A 47 6.85 -1.05 2.82
C PRO A 47 7.98 -0.19 3.39
N GLN A 48 8.73 0.45 2.50
CA GLN A 48 9.73 1.47 2.86
C GLN A 48 9.05 2.74 3.38
N PRO A 49 9.75 3.60 4.15
CA PRO A 49 9.18 4.85 4.69
C PRO A 49 8.51 5.75 3.62
N GLU A 50 9.11 5.83 2.44
CA GLU A 50 8.62 6.60 1.30
C GLU A 50 7.33 5.98 0.73
N GLU A 51 7.29 4.65 0.60
CA GLU A 51 6.11 3.89 0.18
C GLU A 51 4.98 4.01 1.22
N LYS A 52 5.31 4.01 2.52
CA LYS A 52 4.33 4.22 3.60
C LYS A 52 3.66 5.57 3.46
N THR A 53 4.46 6.62 3.28
CA THR A 53 3.99 8.01 3.11
C THR A 53 3.12 8.15 1.87
N PHE A 54 3.58 7.62 0.74
CA PHE A 54 2.84 7.66 -0.52
C PHE A 54 1.51 6.91 -0.43
N LEU A 55 1.49 5.67 0.07
CA LEU A 55 0.26 4.88 0.16
C LEU A 55 -0.73 5.48 1.16
N SER A 56 -0.22 6.06 2.26
CA SER A 56 -1.04 6.80 3.23
C SER A 56 -1.72 8.02 2.59
N GLN A 57 -0.96 8.83 1.85
CA GLN A 57 -1.50 9.99 1.11
C GLN A 57 -2.50 9.56 0.04
N LEU A 58 -2.17 8.54 -0.75
CA LEU A 58 -3.01 8.05 -1.84
C LEU A 58 -4.34 7.50 -1.32
N TYR A 59 -4.31 6.78 -0.20
CA TYR A 59 -5.52 6.15 0.35
C TYR A 59 -6.29 7.04 1.32
N GLY A 60 -5.74 8.20 1.69
CA GLY A 60 -6.35 9.09 2.68
C GLY A 60 -6.44 8.46 4.08
N ILE A 61 -5.57 7.50 4.39
CA ILE A 61 -5.52 6.77 5.66
C ILE A 61 -4.19 7.08 6.31
N SER A 62 -4.16 7.33 7.63
CA SER A 62 -2.90 7.61 8.31
C SER A 62 -1.92 6.45 8.18
N THR A 63 -0.62 6.72 8.13
CA THR A 63 0.42 5.67 8.08
C THR A 63 0.30 4.68 9.23
N PHE A 64 -0.12 5.17 10.41
CA PHE A 64 -0.39 4.34 11.58
C PHE A 64 -1.58 3.41 11.37
N GLU A 65 -2.70 3.85 10.79
CA GLU A 65 -3.83 2.96 10.52
C GLU A 65 -3.53 1.98 9.38
N LEU A 66 -2.81 2.44 8.36
CA LEU A 66 -2.52 1.65 7.17
C LEU A 66 -1.51 0.54 7.44
N PHE A 67 -0.56 0.78 8.35
CA PHE A 67 0.54 -0.14 8.65
C PHE A 67 0.69 -0.49 10.13
N ALA A 68 -0.31 -0.17 10.96
CA ALA A 68 -0.37 -0.34 12.41
C ALA A 68 0.77 -1.19 12.99
N GLU A 69 1.89 -0.53 13.30
CA GLU A 69 3.00 -1.09 14.06
C GLU A 69 2.70 -1.08 15.58
N GLY A 70 1.45 -0.83 15.96
CA GLY A 70 0.95 -0.90 17.32
C GLY A 70 0.47 -2.31 17.65
N LYS A 71 1.35 -3.11 18.26
CA LYS A 71 1.13 -4.40 18.95
C LYS A 71 -0.10 -5.21 18.51
N GLN A 72 0.17 -6.25 17.72
CA GLN A 72 -0.46 -7.55 17.95
C GLN A 72 0.11 -8.16 19.24
#